data_AF-A0A929MR48-F1
#
_entry.id   AF-A0A929MR48-F1
#
_cell.length_a   1.000
_cell.length_b   1.000
_cell.length_c   1.000
_cell.angle_alpha   90.00
_cell.angle_beta   90.00
_cell.angle_gamma   90.00
#
_symmetry.space_group_name_H-M   'P 1'
#
loop_
_entity.id
_entity.type
_entity.pdbx_description
1 polymer ?
#
loop_
_entity_poly.entity_id
_entity_poly.type
_entity_poly.pdbx_seq_one_letter_code
_entity_poly.pdbx_strand_id
1 'polypeptide(L)'
;MRLPSLYNYIESREHLLMLIAEDTAKRFYQLLSTASQEGDGTEKIRQVAEAYLNFAWDYPGEYELMQAPIFWCKSSAGPVFESIFELVRQLTGDWRLAPEVETHFYRSLRSYLHGYADIGRQQGFRRPQALESSAQFGLDLLLAGWQDYLAKQDSISR
;
A
#
# COMPACT_ATOMS: atom_id res chain seq x y z
N MET A 1 19.33 16.99 -35.22
CA MET A 1 18.62 17.38 -33.98
C MET A 1 19.45 16.90 -32.80
N ARG A 2 19.83 17.81 -31.89
CA ARG A 2 20.45 17.43 -30.62
C ARG A 2 19.28 17.15 -29.66
N LEU A 3 19.15 15.92 -29.16
CA LEU A 3 18.18 15.62 -28.11
C LEU A 3 18.41 16.64 -26.97
N PRO A 4 17.36 17.30 -26.46
CA PRO A 4 17.51 18.16 -25.28
C PRO A 4 18.24 17.36 -24.20
N SER A 5 19.26 17.94 -23.57
CA SER A 5 19.91 17.26 -22.45
C SER A 5 18.88 17.06 -21.35
N LEU A 6 18.96 15.94 -20.64
CA LEU A 6 18.07 15.61 -19.52
C LEU A 6 17.99 16.76 -18.48
N TYR A 7 19.08 17.50 -18.32
CA TYR A 7 19.20 18.68 -17.45
C TYR A 7 18.34 19.88 -17.86
N ASN A 8 17.79 19.92 -19.09
CA ASN A 8 16.88 20.98 -19.49
C ASN A 8 15.49 20.86 -18.80
N TYR A 9 15.17 19.69 -18.25
CA TYR A 9 13.90 19.42 -17.55
C TYR A 9 14.10 18.95 -16.11
N ILE A 10 15.33 18.62 -15.73
CA ILE A 10 15.68 18.05 -14.42
C ILE A 10 16.72 18.94 -13.76
N GLU A 11 16.29 19.62 -12.71
CA GLU A 11 17.12 20.59 -11.98
C GLU A 11 18.25 19.93 -11.18
N SER A 12 18.05 18.68 -10.71
CA SER A 12 19.04 17.94 -9.92
C SER A 12 18.72 16.43 -9.87
N ARG A 13 19.66 15.63 -9.37
CA ARG A 13 19.40 14.21 -9.05
C ARG A 13 18.24 14.05 -8.06
N GLU A 14 18.16 14.94 -7.06
CA GLU A 14 17.05 14.92 -6.10
C GLU A 14 15.71 15.20 -6.81
N HIS A 15 15.69 16.15 -7.75
CA HIS A 15 14.50 16.44 -8.56
C HIS A 15 14.10 15.24 -9.44
N LEU A 16 15.06 14.56 -10.10
CA LEU A 16 14.76 13.33 -10.83
C LEU A 16 14.15 12.26 -9.92
N LEU A 17 14.73 12.03 -8.74
CA LEU A 17 14.21 11.04 -7.79
C LEU A 17 12.81 11.40 -7.28
N MET A 18 12.51 12.69 -7.08
CA MET A 18 11.16 13.15 -6.75
C MET A 18 10.15 12.84 -7.86
N LEU A 19 10.51 13.09 -9.13
CA LEU A 19 9.64 12.79 -10.26
C LEU A 19 9.39 11.28 -10.41
N ILE A 20 10.42 10.46 -10.21
CA ILE A 20 10.27 9.00 -10.22
C ILE A 20 9.36 8.56 -9.08
N ALA A 21 9.58 9.04 -7.85
CA ALA A 21 8.74 8.67 -6.70
C ALA A 21 7.26 9.02 -6.92
N GLU A 22 6.98 10.18 -7.53
CA GLU A 22 5.61 10.60 -7.86
C GLU A 22 4.97 9.72 -8.93
N ASP A 23 5.69 9.42 -10.01
CA ASP A 23 5.21 8.52 -11.07
C ASP A 23 4.95 7.10 -10.53
N THR A 24 5.89 6.57 -9.75
CA THR A 24 5.75 5.31 -9.04
C THR A 24 4.52 5.31 -8.14
N ALA A 25 4.28 6.37 -7.36
CA ALA A 25 3.09 6.46 -6.50
C ALA A 25 1.78 6.42 -7.30
N LYS A 26 1.73 7.09 -8.45
CA LYS A 26 0.54 7.10 -9.33
C LYS A 26 0.29 5.71 -9.93
N ARG A 27 1.33 5.06 -10.45
CA ARG A 27 1.25 3.69 -10.97
C ARG A 27 0.83 2.70 -9.90
N PHE A 28 1.40 2.84 -8.70
CA PHE A 28 1.06 2.02 -7.54
C PHE A 28 -0.42 2.18 -7.18
N TYR A 29 -0.91 3.41 -7.03
CA TYR A 29 -2.33 3.67 -6.76
C TYR A 29 -3.24 3.07 -7.84
N GLN A 30 -2.92 3.25 -9.12
CA GLN A 30 -3.70 2.69 -10.24
C GLN A 30 -3.76 1.15 -10.18
N LEU A 31 -2.63 0.50 -9.86
CA LEU A 31 -2.56 -0.94 -9.69
C LEU A 31 -3.49 -1.40 -8.56
N LEU A 32 -3.40 -0.77 -7.38
CA LEU A 32 -4.24 -1.13 -6.23
C LEU A 32 -5.74 -0.91 -6.53
N SER A 33 -6.09 0.21 -7.16
CA SER A 33 -7.47 0.52 -7.52
C SER A 33 -8.04 -0.45 -8.56
N THR A 34 -7.21 -0.90 -9.51
CA THR A 34 -7.61 -1.91 -10.50
C THR A 34 -7.79 -3.29 -9.85
N ALA A 35 -6.96 -3.61 -8.87
CA ALA A 35 -7.04 -4.88 -8.16
C ALA A 35 -8.33 -5.02 -7.35
N SER A 36 -8.99 -3.94 -6.94
CA SER A 36 -10.12 -3.96 -6.01
C SER A 36 -11.51 -3.84 -6.66
N GLN A 37 -11.68 -4.26 -7.92
CA GLN A 37 -12.93 -4.02 -8.67
C GLN A 37 -14.05 -5.01 -8.33
N GLU A 38 -13.71 -6.27 -8.04
CA GLU A 38 -14.67 -7.37 -7.86
C GLU A 38 -14.67 -7.92 -6.42
N GLY A 39 -15.77 -8.53 -5.99
CA GLY A 39 -15.90 -9.13 -4.65
C GLY A 39 -16.42 -8.18 -3.56
N ASP A 40 -16.50 -8.69 -2.34
CA ASP A 40 -16.84 -7.91 -1.14
C ASP A 40 -15.64 -7.14 -0.59
N GLY A 41 -15.85 -6.29 0.41
CA GLY A 41 -14.78 -5.46 0.99
C GLY A 41 -13.57 -6.27 1.49
N THR A 42 -13.80 -7.44 2.10
CA THR A 42 -12.71 -8.29 2.60
C THR A 42 -11.92 -8.91 1.45
N GLU A 43 -12.63 -9.39 0.43
CA GLU A 43 -12.02 -9.97 -0.75
C GLU A 43 -11.21 -8.93 -1.55
N LYS A 44 -11.74 -7.72 -1.70
CA LYS A 44 -11.01 -6.60 -2.29
C LYS A 44 -9.76 -6.23 -1.51
N ILE A 45 -9.79 -6.27 -0.17
CA ILE A 45 -8.59 -6.03 0.65
C ILE A 45 -7.52 -7.10 0.38
N ARG A 46 -7.90 -8.38 0.19
CA ARG A 46 -6.95 -9.42 -0.20
C ARG A 46 -6.30 -9.15 -1.54
N GLN A 47 -7.10 -8.79 -2.54
CA GLN A 47 -6.61 -8.47 -3.88
C GLN A 47 -5.67 -7.25 -3.87
N VAL A 48 -6.00 -6.22 -3.09
CA VAL A 48 -5.12 -5.05 -2.88
C VAL A 48 -3.82 -5.43 -2.18
N ALA A 49 -3.88 -6.28 -1.15
CA ALA A 49 -2.70 -6.74 -0.44
C ALA A 49 -1.75 -7.54 -1.34
N GLU A 50 -2.30 -8.42 -2.19
CA GLU A 50 -1.52 -9.15 -3.19
C GLU A 50 -0.87 -8.20 -4.19
N ALA A 51 -1.63 -7.28 -4.78
CA ALA A 51 -1.11 -6.28 -5.72
C ALA A 51 -0.02 -5.39 -5.10
N TYR A 52 -0.20 -5.01 -3.82
CA TYR A 52 0.79 -4.26 -3.04
C TYR A 52 2.12 -5.00 -2.96
N LEU A 53 2.07 -6.27 -2.54
CA LEU A 53 3.28 -7.07 -2.30
C LEU A 53 3.98 -7.43 -3.61
N ASN A 54 3.23 -7.82 -4.63
CA ASN A 54 3.78 -8.10 -5.95
C ASN A 54 4.51 -6.88 -6.52
N PHE A 55 3.92 -5.68 -6.43
CA PHE A 55 4.61 -4.47 -6.85
C PHE A 55 5.90 -4.21 -6.07
N ALA A 56 5.88 -4.40 -4.75
CA ALA A 56 7.04 -4.16 -3.91
C ALA A 56 8.19 -5.15 -4.19
N TRP A 57 7.87 -6.38 -4.58
CA TRP A 57 8.86 -7.41 -4.91
C TRP A 57 9.36 -7.32 -6.36
N ASP A 58 8.49 -6.95 -7.30
CA ASP A 58 8.84 -6.79 -8.72
C ASP A 58 9.64 -5.50 -8.98
N TYR A 59 9.35 -4.43 -8.23
CA TYR A 59 9.94 -3.09 -8.39
C TYR A 59 10.54 -2.54 -7.09
N PRO A 60 11.49 -3.25 -6.44
CA PRO A 60 11.93 -2.93 -5.08
C PRO A 60 12.59 -1.56 -4.94
N GLY A 61 13.32 -1.10 -5.95
CA GLY A 61 13.96 0.22 -5.94
C GLY A 61 12.97 1.37 -6.11
N GLU A 62 11.96 1.20 -6.97
CA GLU A 62 10.88 2.18 -7.14
C GLU A 62 10.02 2.24 -5.87
N TYR A 63 9.66 1.07 -5.34
CA TYR A 63 8.91 0.96 -4.10
C TYR A 63 9.65 1.62 -2.92
N GLU A 64 10.94 1.32 -2.72
CA GLU A 64 11.75 1.94 -1.67
C GLU A 64 11.82 3.47 -1.84
N LEU A 65 11.99 3.94 -3.08
CA LEU A 65 11.99 5.37 -3.38
C LEU A 65 10.65 6.01 -3.02
N MET A 66 9.53 5.43 -3.47
CA MET A 66 8.18 5.90 -3.14
C MET A 66 7.95 5.93 -1.62
N GLN A 67 8.50 4.97 -0.87
CA GLN A 67 8.34 4.87 0.58
C GLN A 67 9.21 5.85 1.39
N ALA A 68 10.20 6.52 0.80
CA ALA A 68 11.14 7.37 1.52
C ALA A 68 10.51 8.72 1.96
N PRO A 69 10.46 9.04 3.28
CA PRO A 69 9.71 10.19 3.83
C PRO A 69 10.00 11.55 3.19
N ILE A 70 11.23 11.77 2.74
CA ILE A 70 11.65 13.01 2.09
C ILE A 70 10.80 13.34 0.86
N PHE A 71 10.29 12.34 0.14
CA PHE A 71 9.47 12.53 -1.04
C PHE A 71 7.99 12.69 -0.72
N TRP A 72 7.52 12.27 0.45
CA TRP A 72 6.13 12.48 0.90
C TRP A 72 5.90 13.95 1.25
N CYS A 73 6.88 14.57 1.91
CA CYS A 73 6.75 15.92 2.46
C CYS A 73 7.13 17.04 1.47
N LYS A 74 7.93 16.72 0.44
CA LYS A 74 8.48 17.74 -0.48
C LYS A 74 7.95 17.65 -1.91
N SER A 75 7.39 16.52 -2.32
CA SER A 75 6.87 16.35 -3.69
C SER A 75 5.37 16.63 -3.76
N SER A 76 4.88 16.85 -4.99
CA SER A 76 3.46 16.87 -5.33
C SER A 76 2.75 15.52 -5.16
N ALA A 77 3.41 14.48 -4.64
CA ALA A 77 2.82 13.15 -4.43
C ALA A 77 1.90 13.05 -3.21
N GLY A 78 1.87 14.05 -2.32
CA GLY A 78 0.98 14.07 -1.14
C GLY A 78 -0.48 13.65 -1.44
N PRO A 79 -1.16 14.25 -2.44
CA PRO A 79 -2.51 13.85 -2.85
C PRO A 79 -2.64 12.40 -3.32
N VAL A 80 -1.60 11.82 -3.94
CA VAL A 80 -1.64 10.42 -4.40
C VAL A 80 -1.62 9.48 -3.20
N PHE A 81 -0.80 9.79 -2.19
CA PHE A 81 -0.76 9.01 -0.96
C PHE A 81 -2.05 9.10 -0.15
N GLU A 82 -2.70 10.27 -0.15
CA GLU A 82 -4.04 10.42 0.40
C GLU A 82 -5.06 9.56 -0.37
N SER A 83 -4.93 9.49 -1.70
CA SER A 83 -5.80 8.64 -2.53
C SER A 83 -5.68 7.15 -2.19
N ILE A 84 -4.50 6.68 -1.76
CA ILE A 84 -4.32 5.29 -1.27
C ILE A 84 -5.03 5.08 0.07
N PHE A 85 -5.00 6.05 0.97
CA PHE A 85 -5.76 5.99 2.22
C PHE A 85 -7.28 5.95 1.93
N GLU A 86 -7.75 6.85 1.07
CA GLU A 86 -9.16 6.90 0.65
C GLU A 86 -9.61 5.63 -0.07
N LEU A 87 -8.74 4.99 -0.86
CA LEU A 87 -9.03 3.68 -1.44
C LEU A 87 -9.33 2.67 -0.33
N VAL A 88 -8.45 2.53 0.66
CA VAL A 88 -8.66 1.58 1.77
C VAL A 88 -9.94 1.90 2.54
N ARG A 89 -10.22 3.18 2.79
CA ARG A 89 -11.46 3.64 3.43
C ARG A 89 -12.70 3.22 2.63
N GLN A 90 -12.68 3.34 1.31
CA GLN A 90 -13.77 2.89 0.43
C GLN A 90 -13.98 1.36 0.49
N LEU A 91 -12.90 0.57 0.56
CA LEU A 91 -12.99 -0.89 0.68
C LEU A 91 -13.63 -1.34 1.99
N THR A 92 -13.43 -0.56 3.05
CA THR A 92 -14.05 -0.78 4.37
C THR A 92 -15.37 -0.05 4.56
N GLY A 93 -15.97 0.54 3.51
CA GLY A 93 -17.17 1.38 3.64
C GLY A 93 -18.34 0.66 4.32
N ASP A 94 -18.53 -0.62 4.01
CA ASP A 94 -19.61 -1.44 4.60
C ASP A 94 -19.34 -1.83 6.06
N TRP A 95 -18.12 -1.67 6.55
CA TRP A 95 -17.74 -1.97 7.93
C TRP A 95 -18.14 -0.85 8.89
N ARG A 96 -18.54 0.32 8.38
CA ARG A 96 -19.04 1.48 9.15
C ARG A 96 -18.11 1.88 10.30
N LEU A 97 -16.81 1.85 10.04
CA LEU A 97 -15.79 2.23 11.03
C LEU A 97 -15.95 3.69 11.44
N ALA A 98 -15.76 3.98 12.73
CA ALA A 98 -15.58 5.36 13.18
C ALA A 98 -14.28 5.95 12.60
N PRO A 99 -14.20 7.28 12.36
CA PRO A 99 -13.03 7.90 11.71
C PRO A 99 -11.68 7.57 12.35
N GLU A 100 -11.62 7.50 13.68
CA GLU A 100 -10.40 7.16 14.41
C GLU A 100 -9.99 5.70 14.17
N VAL A 101 -10.98 4.81 14.03
CA VAL A 101 -10.80 3.38 13.79
C VAL A 101 -10.36 3.10 12.35
N GLU A 102 -10.85 3.87 11.37
CA GLU A 102 -10.37 3.81 9.98
C GLU A 102 -8.85 3.99 9.90
N THR A 103 -8.32 4.97 10.63
CA THR A 103 -6.87 5.21 10.70
C THR A 103 -6.13 4.03 11.33
N HIS A 104 -6.68 3.42 12.38
CA HIS A 104 -6.10 2.22 12.99
C HIS A 104 -6.09 1.03 12.02
N PHE A 105 -7.17 0.81 11.29
CA PHE A 105 -7.25 -0.23 10.26
C PHE A 105 -6.19 -0.02 9.18
N TYR A 106 -6.18 1.17 8.56
CA TYR A 106 -5.22 1.50 7.51
C TYR A 106 -3.77 1.32 7.98
N ARG A 107 -3.41 1.82 9.16
CA ARG A 107 -2.06 1.68 9.71
C ARG A 107 -1.72 0.21 9.98
N SER A 108 -2.65 -0.60 10.47
CA SER A 108 -2.43 -2.02 10.70
C SER A 108 -2.14 -2.77 9.41
N LEU A 109 -2.96 -2.55 8.37
CA LEU A 109 -2.82 -3.17 7.05
C LEU A 109 -1.51 -2.74 6.38
N ARG A 110 -1.25 -1.43 6.32
CA ARG A 110 -0.02 -0.90 5.71
C ARG A 110 1.23 -1.41 6.43
N SER A 111 1.23 -1.46 7.76
CA SER A 111 2.38 -1.94 8.53
C SER A 111 2.65 -3.42 8.26
N TYR A 112 1.59 -4.22 8.20
CA TYR A 112 1.67 -5.64 7.85
C TYR A 112 2.29 -5.84 6.47
N LEU A 113 1.73 -5.19 5.44
CA LEU A 113 2.19 -5.34 4.05
C LEU A 113 3.61 -4.80 3.85
N HIS A 114 3.90 -3.61 4.39
CA HIS A 114 5.24 -3.02 4.29
C HIS A 114 6.29 -3.88 5.00
N GLY A 115 5.96 -4.51 6.13
CA GLY A 115 6.86 -5.44 6.82
C GLY A 115 7.23 -6.65 5.96
N TYR A 116 6.23 -7.27 5.30
CA TYR A 116 6.49 -8.38 4.37
C TYR A 116 7.30 -7.94 3.15
N ALA A 117 6.98 -6.77 2.59
CA ALA A 117 7.71 -6.19 1.47
C ALA A 117 9.20 -5.95 1.82
N ASP A 118 9.47 -5.25 2.92
CA ASP A 118 10.83 -4.84 3.28
C ASP A 118 11.69 -6.01 3.79
N ILE A 119 11.16 -6.87 4.67
CA ILE A 119 11.89 -8.06 5.14
C ILE A 119 12.11 -9.04 3.98
N GLY A 120 11.11 -9.22 3.10
CA GLY A 120 11.19 -10.07 1.92
C GLY A 120 12.29 -9.63 0.96
N ARG A 121 12.31 -8.34 0.62
CA ARG A 121 13.35 -7.72 -0.22
C ARG A 121 14.76 -7.93 0.35
N GLN A 122 14.91 -7.87 1.67
CA GLN A 122 16.19 -8.10 2.35
C GLN A 122 16.56 -9.58 2.50
N GLN A 123 15.77 -10.50 1.93
CA GLN A 123 15.92 -11.95 2.09
C GLN A 123 15.94 -12.37 3.59
N GLY A 124 15.18 -11.64 4.42
CA GLY A 124 15.12 -11.85 5.86
C GLY A 124 14.33 -13.12 6.26
N PHE A 125 13.41 -13.56 5.41
CA PHE A 125 12.67 -14.81 5.60
C PHE A 125 13.49 -16.00 5.11
N ARG A 126 14.20 -16.68 6.03
CA ARG A 126 15.14 -17.79 5.72
C ARG A 126 14.53 -19.19 5.85
N ARG A 127 13.21 -19.29 5.97
CA ARG A 127 12.49 -20.55 6.13
C ARG A 127 11.92 -21.01 4.79
N PRO A 128 11.65 -22.31 4.58
CA PRO A 128 11.36 -22.85 3.25
C PRO A 128 9.95 -22.52 2.73
N GLN A 129 9.10 -21.90 3.53
CA GLN A 129 7.75 -21.51 3.11
C GLN A 129 7.83 -20.38 2.08
N ALA A 130 6.97 -20.44 1.06
CA ALA A 130 6.79 -19.34 0.14
C ALA A 130 6.36 -18.07 0.89
N LEU A 131 6.92 -16.94 0.46
CA LEU A 131 6.72 -15.66 1.12
C LEU A 131 5.27 -15.20 0.96
N GLU A 132 4.74 -15.38 -0.26
CA GLU A 132 3.37 -15.11 -0.67
C GLU A 132 2.38 -15.85 0.22
N SER A 133 2.59 -17.16 0.42
CA SER A 133 1.71 -17.98 1.27
C SER A 133 1.73 -17.54 2.73
N SER A 134 2.89 -17.11 3.23
CA SER A 134 3.03 -16.61 4.61
C SER A 134 2.35 -15.25 4.78
N ALA A 135 2.45 -14.38 3.77
CA ALA A 135 1.77 -13.08 3.72
C ALA A 135 0.24 -13.22 3.61
N GLN A 136 -0.24 -14.18 2.81
CA GLN A 136 -1.69 -14.45 2.74
C GLN A 136 -2.21 -15.00 4.07
N PHE A 137 -1.51 -15.96 4.66
CA PHE A 137 -1.91 -16.55 5.95
C PHE A 137 -2.00 -15.51 7.08
N GLY A 138 -1.00 -14.64 7.20
CA GLY A 138 -1.04 -13.60 8.23
C GLY A 138 -2.07 -12.49 7.93
N LEU A 139 -2.34 -12.18 6.65
CA LEU A 139 -3.41 -11.27 6.28
C LEU A 139 -4.78 -11.83 6.67
N ASP A 140 -5.03 -13.12 6.43
CA ASP A 140 -6.28 -13.76 6.84
C ASP A 140 -6.48 -13.71 8.36
N LEU A 141 -5.41 -13.91 9.15
CA LEU A 141 -5.47 -13.74 10.60
C LEU A 141 -5.75 -12.30 11.02
N LEU A 142 -5.11 -11.32 10.36
CA LEU A 142 -5.35 -9.89 10.61
C LEU A 142 -6.81 -9.53 10.32
N LEU A 143 -7.34 -9.95 9.16
CA LEU A 143 -8.72 -9.70 8.75
C LEU A 143 -9.72 -10.41 9.67
N ALA A 144 -9.45 -11.65 10.09
CA ALA A 144 -10.29 -12.34 11.05
C ALA A 144 -10.37 -11.59 12.40
N GLY A 145 -9.26 -11.02 12.88
CA GLY A 145 -9.25 -10.17 14.07
C GLY A 145 -10.11 -8.91 13.91
N TRP A 146 -10.08 -8.28 12.73
CA TRP A 146 -10.95 -7.14 12.42
C TRP A 146 -12.42 -7.53 12.33
N GLN A 147 -12.76 -8.67 11.74
CA GLN A 147 -14.14 -9.16 11.69
C GLN A 147 -14.70 -9.47 13.09
N ASP A 148 -13.89 -10.05 13.98
CA ASP A 148 -14.27 -10.24 15.39
C ASP A 148 -14.47 -8.91 16.13
N TYR A 149 -13.60 -7.91 15.89
CA TYR A 149 -13.79 -6.56 16.42
C TYR A 149 -15.13 -5.95 15.97
N LEU A 150 -15.46 -6.03 14.68
CA LEU A 150 -16.70 -5.50 14.11
C LEU A 150 -17.94 -6.18 14.71
N ALA A 151 -17.92 -7.51 14.80
CA ALA A 151 -19.02 -8.28 15.38
C ALA A 151 -19.32 -7.88 16.84
N LYS A 152 -18.27 -7.57 17.62
CA LYS A 152 -18.41 -7.08 19.00
C LYS A 152 -19.04 -5.69 19.06
N GLN A 153 -18.68 -4.78 18.15
CA GLN A 153 -19.27 -3.44 18.10
C GLN A 153 -20.78 -3.48 17.76
N ASP A 154 -21.16 -4.35 16.83
CA ASP A 154 -22.57 -4.55 16.47
C ASP A 154 -23.41 -5.10 17.63
N SER A 155 -22.81 -5.94 18.47
CA SER A 155 -23.48 -6.49 19.67
C SER A 155 -23.70 -5.46 20.79
N ILE A 156 -22.87 -4.42 20.85
CA ILE A 156 -22.98 -3.32 21.82
C ILE A 156 -23.99 -2.26 21.36
N SER A 157 -24.24 -2.18 20.05
CA SER A 157 -25.12 -1.17 19.43
C SER A 157 -26.58 -1.61 19.29
N ARG A 158 -26.93 -2.83 19.72
CA ARG A 158 -28.30 -3.37 19.79
C ARG A 158 -28.81 -3.40 21.22
#